data_AF-A0A958J2U7-F1
#
_entry.id   AF-A0A958J2U7-F1
#
_cell.length_a   1.000
_cell.length_b   1.000
_cell.length_c   1.000
_cell.angle_alpha   90.00
_cell.angle_beta   90.00
_cell.angle_gamma   90.00
#
_symmetry.space_group_name_H-M   'P 1'
#
loop_
_entity.id
_entity.type
_entity.pdbx_description
1 polymer ?
#
loop_
_entity_poly.entity_id
_entity_poly.type
_entity_poly.pdbx_seq_one_letter_code
_entity_poly.pdbx_strand_id
1 'polypeptide(L)'
;LRIPHIFRTPFYVPGYPFGMLLAYSIYQRYRDEGPAFAEKAVQFISKGGSQRPAEAVAELGMDINSQQFWHGAFDPIRAMLKRLEDITK
;
A
#
# COMPACT_ATOMS: atom_id res chain seq x y z
N LEU A 1 -12.80 24.03 14.92
CA LEU A 1 -12.56 22.99 13.88
C LEU A 1 -11.52 21.99 14.40
N ARG A 2 -11.95 20.92 15.09
CA ARG A 2 -11.04 19.97 15.81
C ARG A 2 -10.27 19.03 14.88
N ILE A 3 -10.72 18.86 13.64
CA ILE A 3 -10.05 18.04 12.62
C ILE A 3 -9.78 18.95 11.41
N PRO A 4 -8.60 19.60 11.34
CA PRO A 4 -8.30 20.58 10.29
C PRO A 4 -8.39 20.01 8.88
N HIS A 5 -7.99 18.75 8.68
CA HIS A 5 -7.99 18.08 7.37
C HIS A 5 -9.37 17.90 6.73
N ILE A 6 -10.46 18.05 7.49
CA ILE A 6 -11.82 17.99 6.93
C ILE A 6 -12.17 19.31 6.23
N PHE A 7 -11.67 20.44 6.73
CA PHE A 7 -12.14 21.76 6.34
C PHE A 7 -11.07 22.62 5.65
N ARG A 8 -9.79 22.46 6.00
CA ARG A 8 -8.68 23.23 5.43
C ARG A 8 -8.07 22.56 4.19
N THR A 9 -8.15 21.24 4.12
CA THR A 9 -7.59 20.43 3.02
C THR A 9 -8.56 19.30 2.66
N PRO A 10 -9.75 19.64 2.12
CA PRO A 10 -10.76 18.65 1.79
C PRO A 10 -10.19 17.55 0.88
N PHE A 11 -10.66 16.32 1.06
CA PHE A 11 -10.22 15.12 0.34
C PHE A 11 -8.76 14.68 0.57
N TYR A 12 -8.04 15.28 1.51
CA TYR A 12 -6.70 14.81 1.87
C TYR A 12 -6.70 13.50 2.67
N VAL A 13 -7.66 13.34 3.59
CA VAL A 13 -7.72 12.19 4.52
C VAL A 13 -7.78 10.83 3.82
N PRO A 14 -8.56 10.62 2.74
CA PRO A 14 -8.57 9.36 1.99
C PRO A 14 -7.20 8.95 1.42
N GLY A 15 -6.27 9.89 1.24
CA GLY A 15 -4.90 9.60 0.80
C GLY A 15 -4.12 8.72 1.79
N TYR A 16 -4.40 8.81 3.10
CA TYR A 16 -3.74 7.99 4.12
C TYR A 16 -4.06 6.49 4.02
N PRO A 17 -5.34 6.04 4.08
CA PRO A 17 -5.65 4.63 3.93
C PRO A 17 -5.24 4.11 2.55
N PHE A 18 -5.38 4.91 1.49
CA PHE A 18 -4.89 4.53 0.16
C PHE A 18 -3.38 4.24 0.18
N GLY A 19 -2.57 5.17 0.69
CA GLY A 19 -1.11 5.02 0.75
C GLY A 19 -0.68 3.84 1.62
N MET A 20 -1.34 3.63 2.76
CA MET A 20 -1.06 2.51 3.66
C MET A 20 -1.38 1.16 3.01
N LEU A 21 -2.57 1.03 2.40
CA LEU A 21 -2.95 -0.21 1.71
C LEU A 21 -2.02 -0.50 0.53
N LEU A 22 -1.65 0.53 -0.25
CA LEU A 22 -0.72 0.38 -1.37
C LEU A 22 0.66 -0.09 -0.88
N ALA A 23 1.17 0.48 0.20
CA ALA A 23 2.44 0.07 0.79
C ALA A 23 2.40 -1.40 1.25
N TYR A 24 1.32 -1.84 1.90
CA TYR A 24 1.18 -3.24 2.30
C TYR A 24 1.04 -4.19 1.12
N SER A 25 0.32 -3.82 0.05
CA SER A 25 0.23 -4.64 -1.15
C SER A 25 1.60 -4.79 -1.85
N ILE A 26 2.37 -3.70 -1.98
CA ILE A 26 3.74 -3.75 -2.53
C ILE A 26 4.63 -4.63 -1.65
N TYR A 27 4.51 -4.50 -0.32
CA TYR A 27 5.27 -5.33 0.61
C TYR A 27 4.89 -6.82 0.51
N GLN A 28 3.61 -7.14 0.41
CA GLN A 28 3.17 -8.52 0.21
C GLN A 28 3.72 -9.09 -1.10
N ARG A 29 3.69 -8.30 -2.19
CA ARG A 29 4.26 -8.70 -3.48
C ARG A 29 5.77 -8.96 -3.40
N TYR A 30 6.51 -8.14 -2.64
CA TYR A 30 7.92 -8.38 -2.35
C TYR A 30 8.14 -9.69 -1.58
N ARG A 31 7.27 -10.03 -0.62
CA ARG A 31 7.37 -11.32 0.10
C ARG A 31 7.16 -12.52 -0.82
N ASP A 32 6.30 -12.38 -1.84
CA ASP A 32 5.98 -13.44 -2.79
C ASP A 32 7.05 -13.61 -3.88
N GLU A 33 7.56 -12.52 -4.45
CA GLU A 33 8.53 -12.52 -5.56
C GLU A 33 10.01 -12.39 -5.13
N GLY A 34 10.27 -11.93 -3.90
CA GLY A 34 11.61 -11.78 -3.35
C GLY A 34 12.40 -10.58 -3.91
N PRO A 35 13.75 -10.62 -3.84
CA PRO A 35 14.62 -9.48 -4.13
C PRO A 35 14.45 -8.85 -5.52
N ALA A 36 14.12 -9.64 -6.54
CA ALA A 36 13.91 -9.13 -7.89
C ALA A 36 12.76 -8.11 -7.99
N PHE A 37 11.77 -8.19 -7.10
CA PHE A 37 10.69 -7.21 -7.02
C PHE A 37 11.10 -5.93 -6.28
N ALA A 38 12.09 -6.00 -5.37
CA ALA A 38 12.57 -4.82 -4.65
C ALA A 38 13.11 -3.74 -5.60
N GLU A 39 13.83 -4.14 -6.65
CA GLU A 39 14.32 -3.21 -7.68
C GLU A 39 13.16 -2.49 -8.39
N LYS A 40 12.09 -3.21 -8.74
CA LYS A 40 10.87 -2.62 -9.32
C LYS A 40 10.18 -1.66 -8.36
N ALA A 41 10.09 -2.02 -7.07
CA ALA A 41 9.51 -1.15 -6.05
C ALA A 41 10.32 0.14 -5.85
N VAL A 42 11.66 0.06 -5.88
CA VAL A 42 12.54 1.23 -5.82
C VAL A 42 12.35 2.12 -7.05
N GLN A 43 12.28 1.55 -8.25
CA GLN A 43 11.97 2.29 -9.47
C GLN A 43 10.63 3.01 -9.37
N PHE A 44 9.59 2.34 -8.87
CA PHE A 44 8.28 2.95 -8.62
C PHE A 44 8.36 4.16 -7.69
N ILE A 45 9.03 4.03 -6.53
CA ILE A 45 9.19 5.12 -5.56
C ILE A 45 9.99 6.28 -6.16
N SER A 46 11.02 5.99 -6.95
CA SER A 46 11.91 7.00 -7.54
C SER A 46 11.21 7.99 -8.47
N LYS A 47 10.05 7.60 -9.02
CA LYS A 47 9.24 8.44 -9.90
C LYS A 47 8.54 9.58 -9.16
N GLY A 48 8.37 9.46 -7.84
CA GLY A 48 7.64 10.44 -7.04
C GLY A 48 6.26 10.74 -7.64
N GLY A 49 5.98 12.02 -7.89
CA GLY A 49 4.72 12.50 -8.47
C GLY A 49 4.73 12.75 -9.97
N SER A 50 5.73 12.23 -10.71
CA SER A 50 5.86 12.48 -12.16
C SER A 50 4.81 11.77 -13.02
N GLN A 51 4.09 10.80 -12.47
CA GLN A 51 3.03 10.04 -13.13
C GLN A 51 1.76 9.98 -12.27
N ARG A 52 0.62 9.65 -12.90
CA ARG A 52 -0.62 9.41 -12.14
C ARG A 52 -0.45 8.13 -11.30
N PRO A 53 -0.98 8.07 -10.06
CA PRO A 53 -0.83 6.89 -9.21
C PRO A 53 -1.27 5.58 -9.87
N ALA A 54 -2.38 5.60 -10.64
CA ALA A 54 -2.86 4.44 -11.36
C ALA A 54 -1.86 3.91 -12.39
N GLU A 55 -1.21 4.81 -13.14
CA GLU A 55 -0.22 4.45 -14.17
C GLU A 55 1.04 3.88 -13.52
N ALA A 56 1.55 4.56 -12.49
CA ALA A 56 2.75 4.13 -11.80
C ALA A 56 2.58 2.75 -11.14
N VAL A 57 1.41 2.46 -10.57
CA VAL A 57 1.11 1.15 -9.95
C VAL A 57 0.88 0.06 -11.01
N ALA A 58 0.28 0.39 -12.16
CA ALA A 58 0.11 -0.55 -13.27
C ALA A 58 1.44 -1.08 -13.80
N GLU A 59 2.50 -0.27 -13.80
CA GLU A 59 3.85 -0.71 -14.19
C GLU A 59 4.47 -1.76 -13.24
N LEU A 60 3.97 -1.87 -12.02
CA LEU A 60 4.32 -2.96 -11.09
C LEU A 60 3.51 -4.24 -11.36
N GLY A 61 2.64 -4.26 -12.38
CA GLY A 61 1.72 -5.35 -12.66
C GLY A 61 0.54 -5.42 -11.70
N MET A 62 0.18 -4.30 -11.08
CA MET A 62 -0.87 -4.21 -10.07
C MET A 62 -1.98 -3.25 -10.51
N ASP A 63 -3.24 -3.58 -10.22
CA ASP A 63 -4.39 -2.75 -10.58
C ASP A 63 -5.09 -2.22 -9.32
N ILE A 64 -5.05 -0.90 -9.12
CA ILE A 64 -5.69 -0.22 -7.99
C ILE A 64 -7.23 -0.23 -8.05
N ASN A 65 -7.81 -0.60 -9.20
CA ASN A 65 -9.26 -0.77 -9.34
C ASN A 65 -9.71 -2.20 -9.02
N SER A 66 -8.77 -3.12 -8.82
CA SER A 66 -9.06 -4.50 -8.45
C SER A 66 -9.30 -4.62 -6.94
N GLN A 67 -10.47 -5.13 -6.57
CA GLN A 67 -10.75 -5.46 -5.16
C GLN A 67 -9.76 -6.52 -4.63
N GLN A 68 -9.40 -7.49 -5.48
CA GLN A 68 -8.48 -8.57 -5.11
C GLN A 68 -7.09 -8.04 -4.78
N PHE A 69 -6.65 -6.98 -5.47
CA PHE A 69 -5.38 -6.31 -5.17
C PHE A 69 -5.36 -5.75 -3.73
N TRP A 70 -6.46 -5.13 -3.29
CA TRP A 70 -6.57 -4.58 -1.94
C TRP A 70 -6.70 -5.66 -0.86
N HIS A 71 -7.26 -6.83 -1.18
CA HIS A 71 -7.30 -7.95 -0.24
C HIS A 71 -5.90 -8.41 0.21
N GLY A 72 -4.91 -8.36 -0.70
CA GLY A 72 -3.52 -8.69 -0.40
C GLY A 72 -2.86 -7.76 0.62
N ALA A 73 -3.29 -6.50 0.71
CA ALA A 73 -2.79 -5.56 1.73
C ALA A 73 -3.09 -6.03 3.17
N PHE A 74 -4.12 -6.84 3.35
CA PHE A 74 -4.52 -7.34 4.67
C PHE A 74 -3.78 -8.62 5.09
N ASP A 75 -3.09 -9.31 4.17
CA ASP A 75 -2.34 -10.54 4.51
C ASP A 75 -1.16 -10.29 5.46
N PRO A 76 -0.32 -9.25 5.25
CA PRO A 76 0.70 -8.89 6.24
C PRO A 76 0.10 -8.56 7.61
N ILE A 77 -1.03 -7.84 7.63
CA ILE A 77 -1.71 -7.45 8.88
C ILE A 77 -2.24 -8.68 9.61
N ARG A 78 -2.88 -9.62 8.89
CA ARG A 78 -3.33 -10.90 9.44
C ARG A 78 -2.18 -11.72 10.02
N ALA A 79 -1.04 -11.76 9.32
CA ALA A 79 0.14 -12.47 9.80
C ALA A 79 0.73 -11.82 11.07
N MET A 80 0.79 -10.48 11.13
CA MET A 80 1.21 -9.75 12.32
C MET A 80 0.28 -10.00 13.51
N LEU A 81 -1.04 -9.97 13.28
CA LEU A 81 -2.04 -10.26 14.32
C LEU A 81 -1.87 -11.69 14.85
N LYS A 82 -1.75 -12.69 13.95
CA LYS A 82 -1.53 -14.08 14.37
C LYS A 82 -0.26 -14.21 15.20
N ARG A 83 0.85 -13.60 14.78
CA ARG A 83 2.11 -13.64 15.53
C ARG A 83 1.97 -13.04 16.92
N LEU A 84 1.21 -11.94 17.05
CA LEU A 84 0.94 -11.32 18.35
C LEU A 84 0.15 -12.26 19.26
N GLU A 85 -0.89 -12.92 18.73
CA GLU A 85 -1.67 -13.90 19.48
C GLU A 85 -0.83 -15.10 19.95
N ASP A 86 0.08 -15.59 19.10
CA ASP A 86 0.94 -16.73 19.41
C ASP A 86 1.93 -16.45 20.57
N ILE A 87 2.30 -15.19 20.81
CA ILE A 87 3.24 -14.79 21.88
C ILE A 87 2.57 -14.25 23.14
N THR A 88 1.26 -14.01 23.10
CA THR A 88 0.49 -13.45 24.23
C THR A 88 -0.47 -14.46 24.87
N LYS A 89 -0.68 -15.61 24.23
CA LYS A 89 -1.31 -16.79 24.82
C LYS A 89 -0.28 -17.62 25.56
#